data_AF-X1HGB7-F1
#
_entry.id   AF-X1HGB7-F1
#
_cell.length_a   1.000
_cell.length_b   1.000
_cell.length_c   1.000
_cell.angle_alpha   90.00
_cell.angle_beta   90.00
_cell.angle_gamma   90.00
#
_symmetry.space_group_name_H-M   'P 1'
#
loop_
_entity.id
_entity.type
_entity.pdbx_description
1 polymer ?
#
loop_
_entity_poly.entity_id
_entity_poly.type
_entity_poly.pdbx_seq_one_letter_code
_entity_poly.pdbx_strand_id
1 'polypeptide(L)'
;LDEYYRLEQMLRDDGVIVTGLGYSPMQQIMRYWIGYERFFYELHDHPTKVERLYELAIELSKKMLDIVANSPVEVSTVCGNWSDDVHTPIFKKYFVPWLRDAVEFLHSKGKLSQVHIDGEMKRLIPMFLETGVDVAEAWSPAPMTSVTTAELKKAWGRKDWSWL
;
A
#
# COMPACT_ATOMS: atom_id res chain seq x y z
N LEU A 1 12.75 19.73 -2.82
CA LEU A 1 11.45 20.41 -2.66
C LEU A 1 11.15 21.31 -3.86
N ASP A 2 12.15 21.89 -4.51
CA ASP A 2 11.97 22.74 -5.72
C ASP A 2 11.11 22.10 -6.82
N GLU A 3 11.35 20.82 -7.12
CA GLU A 3 10.53 20.09 -8.11
C GLU A 3 9.07 19.95 -7.68
N TYR A 4 8.81 19.73 -6.38
CA TYR A 4 7.45 19.67 -5.85
C TYR A 4 6.72 21.00 -6.08
N TYR A 5 7.33 22.13 -5.71
CA TYR A 5 6.69 23.45 -5.87
C TYR A 5 6.50 23.82 -7.35
N ARG A 6 7.42 23.39 -8.21
CA ARG A 6 7.26 23.54 -9.66
C ARG A 6 6.03 22.76 -10.16
N LEU A 7 5.89 21.49 -9.78
CA LEU A 7 4.76 20.66 -10.16
C LEU A 7 3.44 21.22 -9.59
N GLU A 8 3.46 21.72 -8.35
CA GLU A 8 2.29 22.31 -7.69
C GLU A 8 1.80 23.54 -8.46
N GLN A 9 2.72 24.41 -8.91
CA GLN A 9 2.37 25.56 -9.75
C GLN A 9 1.86 25.17 -11.14
N MET A 10 2.35 24.06 -11.69
CA MET A 10 1.90 23.54 -12.98
C MET A 10 0.50 22.92 -12.89
N LEU A 11 0.23 22.14 -11.84
CA LEU A 11 -1.04 21.44 -11.63
C LEU A 11 -2.15 22.36 -11.11
N ARG A 12 -1.81 23.34 -10.27
CA ARG A 12 -2.78 24.21 -9.58
C ARG A 12 -3.89 23.35 -8.94
N ASP A 13 -5.15 23.57 -9.32
CA ASP A 13 -6.32 22.86 -8.80
C ASP A 13 -6.71 21.65 -9.67
N ASP A 14 -5.97 21.35 -10.75
CA ASP A 14 -6.31 20.32 -11.74
C ASP A 14 -5.67 18.94 -11.44
N GLY A 15 -4.92 18.80 -10.35
CA GLY A 15 -4.30 17.52 -10.00
C GLY A 15 -3.69 17.45 -8.61
N VAL A 16 -3.31 16.24 -8.22
CA VAL A 16 -2.69 15.93 -6.93
C VAL A 16 -1.30 15.36 -7.15
N ILE A 17 -0.31 15.88 -6.44
CA ILE A 17 1.05 15.31 -6.43
C ILE A 17 1.08 14.15 -5.45
N VAL A 18 1.43 12.97 -5.95
CA VAL A 18 1.57 11.79 -5.11
C VAL A 18 3.02 11.31 -5.09
N THR A 19 3.50 10.99 -3.89
CA THR A 19 4.76 10.27 -3.66
C THR A 19 4.49 9.19 -2.62
N GLY A 20 5.49 8.41 -2.22
CA GLY A 20 5.22 7.42 -1.18
C GLY A 20 6.41 6.60 -0.75
N LEU A 21 6.09 5.52 -0.04
CA LEU A 21 7.07 4.64 0.61
C LEU A 21 7.68 3.60 -0.36
N GLY A 22 7.17 3.54 -1.60
CA GLY A 22 7.40 2.40 -2.47
C GLY A 22 6.57 1.20 -1.99
N TYR A 23 7.23 0.07 -1.77
CA TYR A 23 6.59 -1.15 -1.30
C TYR A 23 6.64 -1.27 0.22
N SER A 24 5.58 -1.83 0.82
CA SER A 24 5.60 -2.21 2.24
C SER A 24 6.76 -3.18 2.53
N PRO A 25 7.25 -3.27 3.78
CA PRO A 25 8.44 -4.05 4.11
C PRO A 25 8.38 -5.50 3.62
N MET A 26 7.25 -6.18 3.84
CA MET A 26 7.10 -7.57 3.39
C MET A 26 6.98 -7.66 1.87
N GLN A 27 6.31 -6.70 1.22
CA GLN A 27 6.23 -6.65 -0.24
C GLN A 27 7.60 -6.46 -0.87
N GLN A 28 8.42 -5.58 -0.29
CA GLN A 28 9.78 -5.32 -0.74
C GLN A 28 10.65 -6.60 -0.64
N ILE A 29 10.53 -7.34 0.47
CA ILE A 29 11.24 -8.60 0.68
C ILE A 29 10.79 -9.65 -0.35
N MET A 30 9.48 -9.93 -0.41
CA MET A 30 8.97 -11.02 -1.23
C MET A 30 9.07 -10.73 -2.72
N ARG A 31 8.99 -9.47 -3.15
CA ARG A 31 9.04 -9.13 -4.58
C ARG A 31 10.46 -8.90 -5.09
N TYR A 32 11.28 -8.15 -4.37
CA TYR A 32 12.55 -7.64 -4.92
C TYR A 32 13.79 -8.26 -4.31
N TRP A 33 13.79 -8.56 -3.01
CA TRP A 33 15.00 -9.07 -2.36
C TRP A 33 15.13 -10.59 -2.46
N ILE A 34 14.01 -11.31 -2.30
CA ILE A 34 13.99 -12.78 -2.32
C ILE A 34 13.32 -13.32 -3.59
N GLY A 35 12.26 -12.65 -4.06
CA GLY A 35 11.39 -13.14 -5.14
C GLY A 35 10.28 -14.07 -4.62
N TYR A 36 9.09 -14.00 -5.24
CA TYR A 36 7.86 -14.57 -4.68
C TYR A 36 7.96 -16.06 -4.37
N GLU A 37 8.46 -16.86 -5.31
CA GLU A 37 8.57 -18.31 -5.16
C GLU A 37 9.47 -18.68 -3.98
N ARG A 38 10.71 -18.17 -3.97
CA ARG A 38 11.66 -18.45 -2.91
C ARG A 38 11.20 -17.91 -1.55
N PHE A 39 10.50 -16.78 -1.54
CA PHE A 39 10.00 -16.18 -0.31
C PHE A 39 9.11 -17.14 0.47
N PHE A 40 8.18 -17.85 -0.18
CA PHE A 40 7.30 -18.78 0.52
C PHE A 40 8.04 -20.01 1.06
N TYR A 41 9.04 -20.52 0.33
CA TYR A 41 9.90 -21.60 0.83
C TYR A 41 10.71 -21.14 2.05
N GLU A 42 11.36 -19.98 1.98
CA GLU A 42 12.17 -19.47 3.10
C GLU A 42 11.30 -19.07 4.30
N LEU A 43 10.08 -18.57 4.07
CA LEU A 43 9.15 -18.26 5.15
C LEU A 43 8.67 -19.53 5.86
N HIS A 44 8.50 -20.63 5.12
CA HIS A 44 8.13 -21.93 5.69
C HIS A 44 9.30 -22.59 6.44
N ASP A 45 10.46 -22.68 5.80
CA ASP A 45 11.62 -23.44 6.30
C ASP A 45 12.47 -22.64 7.30
N HIS A 46 12.53 -21.32 7.15
CA HIS A 46 13.37 -20.42 7.95
C HIS A 46 12.60 -19.16 8.43
N PRO A 47 11.41 -19.29 9.04
CA PRO A 47 10.55 -18.16 9.40
C PRO A 47 11.27 -17.09 10.23
N THR A 48 12.06 -17.50 11.22
CA THR A 48 12.80 -16.56 12.10
C THR A 48 13.77 -15.67 11.32
N LYS A 49 14.40 -16.17 10.24
CA LYS A 49 15.31 -15.37 9.42
C LYS A 49 14.55 -14.35 8.58
N VAL A 50 13.43 -14.77 7.98
CA VAL A 50 12.55 -13.89 7.19
C VAL A 50 11.91 -12.82 8.07
N GLU A 51 11.42 -13.19 9.25
CA GLU A 51 10.83 -12.26 10.22
C GLU A 51 11.88 -11.27 10.74
N ARG A 52 13.12 -11.72 10.98
CA ARG A 52 14.21 -10.81 11.35
C ARG A 52 14.52 -9.80 10.25
N LEU A 53 14.51 -10.22 8.98
CA LEU A 53 14.67 -9.33 7.84
C LEU A 53 13.51 -8.33 7.75
N TYR A 54 12.28 -8.79 7.98
CA TYR A 54 11.07 -7.97 8.01
C TYR A 54 11.11 -6.90 9.10
N GLU A 55 11.56 -7.23 10.33
CA GLU A 55 11.78 -6.24 11.40
C GLU A 55 12.76 -5.14 10.98
N LEU A 56 13.89 -5.51 10.37
CA LEU A 56 14.88 -4.54 9.90
C LEU A 56 14.33 -3.67 8.76
N ALA A 57 13.53 -4.26 7.87
CA ALA A 57 12.86 -3.55 6.79
C ALA A 57 11.81 -2.56 7.33
N ILE A 58 11.05 -2.94 8.38
CA ILE A 58 10.14 -2.01 9.08
C ILE A 58 10.89 -0.78 9.57
N GLU A 59 12.03 -0.95 10.24
CA GLU A 59 12.80 0.17 10.79
C GLU A 59 13.32 1.12 9.69
N LEU A 60 13.67 0.57 8.52
CA LEU A 60 14.02 1.38 7.36
C LEU A 60 12.80 2.12 6.80
N SER A 61 11.68 1.41 6.61
CA SER A 61 10.45 2.00 6.08
C SER A 61 9.86 3.05 7.00
N LYS A 62 10.02 2.95 8.33
CA LYS A 62 9.64 4.00 9.30
C LYS A 62 10.41 5.30 9.07
N LYS A 63 11.70 5.23 8.73
CA LYS A 63 12.50 6.43 8.40
C LYS A 63 12.00 7.08 7.10
N MET A 64 11.68 6.28 6.09
CA MET A 64 11.08 6.78 4.85
C MET A 64 9.70 7.41 5.11
N LEU A 65 8.90 6.76 5.95
CA LEU A 65 7.60 7.25 6.36
C LEU A 65 7.69 8.59 7.08
N ASP A 66 8.64 8.77 8.00
CA ASP A 66 8.86 10.07 8.65
C ASP A 66 9.25 11.16 7.65
N ILE A 67 10.11 10.86 6.67
CA ILE A 67 10.47 11.81 5.61
C ILE A 67 9.24 12.22 4.80
N VAL A 68 8.45 11.25 4.32
CA VAL A 68 7.26 11.52 3.50
C VAL A 68 6.20 12.26 4.32
N ALA A 69 6.00 11.88 5.58
CA ALA A 69 5.00 12.46 6.45
C ALA A 69 5.33 13.89 6.90
N ASN A 70 6.60 14.33 6.81
CA ASN A 70 7.00 15.72 7.04
C ASN A 70 7.21 16.51 5.72
N SER A 71 6.97 15.89 4.57
CA SER A 71 7.00 16.56 3.26
C SER A 71 5.70 17.32 2.97
N PRO A 72 5.63 18.21 1.97
CA PRO A 72 4.40 18.96 1.66
C PRO A 72 3.30 18.13 0.99
N VAL A 73 3.55 16.87 0.59
CA VAL A 73 2.57 16.06 -0.14
C VAL A 73 1.31 15.76 0.67
N GLU A 74 0.14 15.84 0.05
CA GLU A 74 -1.14 15.61 0.72
C GLU A 74 -1.52 14.12 0.76
N VAL A 75 -1.13 13.38 -0.27
CA VAL A 75 -1.42 11.95 -0.43
C VAL A 75 -0.11 11.17 -0.55
N SER A 76 -0.02 10.07 0.20
CA SER A 76 1.14 9.16 0.15
C SER A 76 0.74 7.75 -0.25
N THR A 77 1.42 7.17 -1.24
CA THR A 77 1.31 5.74 -1.56
C THR A 77 2.01 4.91 -0.50
N VAL A 78 1.28 3.96 0.10
CA VAL A 78 1.83 3.09 1.18
C VAL A 78 2.29 1.72 0.69
N CYS A 79 1.75 1.23 -0.44
CA CYS A 79 2.17 -0.01 -1.10
C CYS A 79 1.47 -0.18 -2.45
N GLY A 80 1.77 -1.26 -3.16
CA GLY A 80 1.09 -1.65 -4.39
C GLY A 80 1.40 -3.06 -4.86
N ASN A 81 0.76 -3.45 -5.95
CA ASN A 81 0.98 -4.69 -6.69
C ASN A 81 0.54 -5.93 -5.94
N TRP A 82 -0.76 -6.20 -5.99
CA TRP A 82 -1.40 -7.27 -5.24
C TRP A 82 -1.98 -8.33 -6.14
N SER A 83 -2.18 -9.50 -5.54
CA SER A 83 -2.96 -10.57 -6.14
C SER A 83 -3.37 -11.54 -5.02
N ASP A 84 -4.64 -11.93 -5.04
CA ASP A 84 -5.30 -12.70 -4.00
C ASP A 84 -4.61 -14.06 -3.77
N ASP A 85 -4.26 -14.75 -4.86
CA ASP A 85 -3.56 -16.04 -4.84
C ASP A 85 -2.19 -15.99 -4.12
N VAL A 86 -1.47 -14.87 -4.25
CA VAL A 86 -0.15 -14.68 -3.65
C VAL A 86 -0.25 -14.17 -2.21
N HIS A 87 -1.02 -13.11 -1.96
CA HIS A 87 -0.87 -12.35 -0.72
C HIS A 87 -1.78 -12.81 0.42
N THR A 88 -2.93 -13.42 0.12
CA THR A 88 -3.93 -13.80 1.12
C THR A 88 -3.38 -14.62 2.30
N PRO A 89 -2.50 -15.63 2.11
CA PRO A 89 -1.98 -16.44 3.21
C PRO A 89 -1.20 -15.66 4.28
N ILE A 90 -0.66 -14.50 3.91
CA ILE A 90 0.29 -13.74 4.74
C ILE A 90 -0.20 -12.30 5.02
N PHE A 91 -1.28 -11.86 4.37
CA PHE A 91 -1.79 -10.49 4.40
C PHE A 91 -2.06 -10.00 5.83
N LYS A 92 -2.86 -10.75 6.59
CA LYS A 92 -3.20 -10.37 7.98
C LYS A 92 -1.99 -10.28 8.91
N LYS A 93 -0.98 -11.12 8.70
CA LYS A 93 0.17 -11.20 9.60
C LYS A 93 1.17 -10.08 9.37
N TYR A 94 1.48 -9.76 8.10
CA TYR A 94 2.59 -8.84 7.79
C TYR A 94 2.16 -7.55 7.10
N PHE A 95 0.98 -7.49 6.49
CA PHE A 95 0.55 -6.32 5.74
C PHE A 95 -0.44 -5.47 6.53
N VAL A 96 -1.44 -6.09 7.16
CA VAL A 96 -2.45 -5.34 7.94
C VAL A 96 -1.81 -4.49 9.05
N PRO A 97 -0.92 -5.03 9.93
CA PRO A 97 -0.34 -4.23 11.01
C PRO A 97 0.50 -3.07 10.47
N TRP A 98 1.37 -3.34 9.49
CA TRP A 98 2.21 -2.31 8.89
C TRP A 98 1.39 -1.20 8.21
N LEU A 99 0.42 -1.58 7.38
CA LEU A 99 -0.38 -0.62 6.64
C LEU A 99 -1.20 0.23 7.59
N ARG A 100 -1.83 -0.38 8.61
CA ARG A 100 -2.58 0.37 9.63
C ARG A 100 -1.69 1.39 10.35
N ASP A 101 -0.54 0.96 10.86
CA ASP A 101 0.37 1.85 11.60
C ASP A 101 0.88 2.99 10.71
N ALA A 102 1.17 2.70 9.43
CA ALA A 102 1.59 3.72 8.46
C ALA A 102 0.48 4.72 8.13
N VAL A 103 -0.76 4.24 7.95
CA VAL A 103 -1.95 5.07 7.71
C VAL A 103 -2.24 5.96 8.92
N GLU A 104 -2.26 5.40 10.13
CA GLU A 104 -2.48 6.16 11.37
C GLU A 104 -1.43 7.26 11.54
N PHE A 105 -0.17 6.96 11.23
CA PHE A 105 0.88 7.97 11.28
C PHE A 105 0.70 9.08 10.24
N LEU A 106 0.33 8.75 9.00
CA LEU A 106 0.01 9.74 7.97
C LEU A 106 -1.18 10.62 8.37
N HIS A 107 -2.25 10.00 8.88
CA HIS A 107 -3.42 10.71 9.40
C HIS A 107 -3.05 11.67 10.53
N SER A 108 -2.14 11.27 11.44
CA SER A 108 -1.64 12.14 12.52
C SER A 108 -0.92 13.40 12.02
N LYS A 109 -0.47 13.40 10.76
CA LYS A 109 0.17 14.52 10.07
C LYS A 109 -0.78 15.25 9.11
N GLY A 110 -2.06 14.90 9.12
CA GLY A 110 -3.08 15.48 8.25
C GLY A 110 -2.96 15.05 6.78
N LYS A 111 -2.34 13.89 6.51
CA LYS A 111 -2.14 13.36 5.16
C LYS A 111 -3.05 12.18 4.89
N LEU A 112 -3.42 12.00 3.63
CA LEU A 112 -4.15 10.83 3.15
C LEU A 112 -3.19 9.73 2.68
N SER A 113 -3.70 8.51 2.69
CA SER A 113 -2.99 7.31 2.23
C SER A 113 -3.64 6.73 0.99
N GLN A 114 -2.83 6.23 0.07
CA GLN A 114 -3.32 5.44 -1.06
C GLN A 114 -2.59 4.12 -1.21
N VAL A 115 -3.27 3.12 -1.76
CA VAL A 115 -2.68 1.85 -2.14
C VAL A 115 -3.10 1.49 -3.56
N HIS A 116 -2.12 1.12 -4.37
CA HIS A 116 -2.33 0.60 -5.72
C HIS A 116 -2.90 -0.82 -5.62
N ILE A 117 -4.15 -1.03 -6.03
CA ILE A 117 -4.90 -2.30 -5.87
C ILE A 117 -5.24 -2.96 -7.20
N ASP A 118 -4.21 -3.31 -7.94
CA ASP A 118 -4.25 -4.17 -9.12
C ASP A 118 -4.43 -5.66 -8.78
N GLY A 119 -4.57 -6.46 -9.83
CA GLY A 119 -4.70 -7.91 -9.73
C GLY A 119 -5.99 -8.38 -9.08
N GLU A 120 -6.07 -9.67 -8.77
CA GLU A 120 -7.24 -10.24 -8.11
C GLU A 120 -7.30 -9.78 -6.64
N MET A 121 -8.46 -9.25 -6.20
CA MET A 121 -8.58 -8.56 -4.92
C MET A 121 -9.69 -9.12 -4.02
N LYS A 122 -10.46 -10.11 -4.48
CA LYS A 122 -11.69 -10.56 -3.80
C LYS A 122 -11.53 -10.87 -2.32
N ARG A 123 -10.55 -11.67 -1.91
CA ARG A 123 -10.30 -11.96 -0.49
C ARG A 123 -9.46 -10.88 0.21
N LEU A 124 -8.75 -10.05 -0.55
CA LEU A 124 -7.89 -8.99 -0.02
C LEU A 124 -8.68 -7.76 0.45
N ILE A 125 -9.78 -7.41 -0.25
CA ILE A 125 -10.60 -6.22 0.06
C ILE A 125 -10.99 -6.16 1.55
N PRO A 126 -11.61 -7.19 2.16
CA PRO A 126 -11.96 -7.12 3.58
C PRO A 126 -10.77 -6.84 4.50
N MET A 127 -9.58 -7.36 4.17
CA MET A 127 -8.38 -7.16 4.97
C MET A 127 -7.78 -5.77 4.77
N PHE A 128 -7.90 -5.19 3.59
CA PHE A 128 -7.55 -3.78 3.36
C PHE A 128 -8.43 -2.83 4.15
N LEU A 129 -9.73 -3.12 4.30
CA LEU A 129 -10.63 -2.29 5.11
C LEU A 129 -10.20 -2.26 6.59
N GLU A 130 -9.49 -3.29 7.08
CA GLU A 130 -8.92 -3.32 8.44
C GLU A 130 -7.73 -2.34 8.61
N THR A 131 -7.15 -1.84 7.51
CA THR A 131 -5.95 -0.99 7.53
C THR A 131 -6.25 0.50 7.61
N GLY A 132 -7.47 0.92 7.27
CA GLY A 132 -7.85 2.33 7.23
C GLY A 132 -7.34 3.12 6.02
N VAL A 133 -6.72 2.47 5.02
CA VAL A 133 -6.27 3.17 3.79
C VAL A 133 -7.43 3.94 3.14
N ASP A 134 -7.17 5.19 2.76
CA ASP A 134 -8.22 6.10 2.27
C ASP A 134 -8.58 5.81 0.81
N VAL A 135 -7.57 5.60 -0.03
CA VAL A 135 -7.69 5.50 -1.48
C VAL A 135 -7.31 4.10 -1.95
N ALA A 136 -8.21 3.50 -2.73
CA ALA A 136 -7.93 2.38 -3.62
C ALA A 136 -7.60 2.91 -5.03
N GLU A 137 -6.33 2.86 -5.43
CA GLU A 137 -5.81 3.43 -6.68
C GLU A 137 -5.58 2.35 -7.75
N ALA A 138 -5.80 2.69 -9.03
CA ALA A 138 -5.53 1.86 -10.21
C ALA A 138 -6.07 0.41 -10.13
N TRP A 139 -7.29 0.31 -9.63
CA TRP A 139 -8.05 -0.92 -9.56
C TRP A 139 -8.27 -1.59 -10.93
N SER A 140 -8.15 -2.92 -10.98
CA SER A 140 -8.38 -3.74 -12.18
C SER A 140 -9.75 -4.44 -12.16
N PRO A 141 -10.82 -3.89 -12.77
CA PRO A 141 -12.15 -4.50 -12.74
C PRO A 141 -12.32 -5.75 -13.60
N ALA A 142 -13.40 -6.49 -13.32
CA ALA A 142 -14.00 -7.43 -14.25
C ALA A 142 -14.14 -6.77 -15.65
N PRO A 143 -13.78 -7.48 -16.74
CA PRO A 143 -13.50 -8.92 -16.79
C PRO A 143 -12.03 -9.33 -16.53
N MET A 144 -11.11 -8.39 -16.22
CA MET A 144 -9.70 -8.74 -15.96
C MET A 144 -9.51 -9.48 -14.63
N THR A 145 -10.42 -9.26 -13.68
CA THR A 145 -10.45 -9.88 -12.35
C THR A 145 -11.89 -10.29 -12.00
N SER A 146 -12.10 -10.90 -10.84
CA SER A 146 -13.40 -11.38 -10.39
C SER A 146 -14.28 -10.34 -9.70
N VAL A 147 -13.73 -9.16 -9.37
CA VAL A 147 -14.47 -8.10 -8.66
C VAL A 147 -14.89 -7.02 -9.65
N THR A 148 -16.09 -6.46 -9.49
CA THR A 148 -16.61 -5.35 -10.28
C THR A 148 -16.34 -4.01 -9.60
N THR A 149 -16.33 -2.91 -10.36
CA THR A 149 -16.23 -1.55 -9.79
C THR A 149 -17.35 -1.25 -8.78
N ALA A 150 -18.56 -1.77 -9.01
CA ALA A 150 -19.68 -1.59 -8.08
C ALA A 150 -19.45 -2.31 -6.74
N GLU A 151 -18.89 -3.51 -6.76
CA GLU A 151 -18.54 -4.26 -5.55
C GLU A 151 -17.41 -3.58 -4.77
N LEU A 152 -16.36 -3.14 -5.46
CA LEU A 152 -15.27 -2.41 -4.81
C LEU A 152 -15.79 -1.11 -4.16
N LYS A 153 -16.55 -0.29 -4.90
CA LYS A 153 -17.14 0.96 -4.36
C LYS A 153 -18.07 0.70 -3.17
N LYS A 154 -18.84 -0.39 -3.21
CA LYS A 154 -19.70 -0.80 -2.10
C LYS A 154 -18.89 -1.19 -0.86
N ALA A 155 -17.78 -1.91 -1.05
CA ALA A 155 -16.93 -2.37 0.05
C ALA A 155 -16.08 -1.24 0.66
N TRP A 156 -15.44 -0.41 -0.17
CA TRP A 156 -14.58 0.70 0.25
C TRP A 156 -15.35 1.85 0.92
N GLY A 157 -16.67 1.89 0.68
CA GLY A 157 -17.56 2.91 1.22
C GLY A 157 -17.57 4.18 0.38
N ARG A 158 -18.65 4.96 0.52
CA ARG A 158 -18.87 6.25 -0.14
C ARG A 158 -17.99 7.38 0.43
N LYS A 159 -16.71 7.12 0.64
CA LYS A 159 -15.74 8.19 0.76
C LYS A 159 -15.21 8.40 -0.65
N ASP A 160 -15.37 9.62 -1.18
CA ASP A 160 -15.21 9.99 -2.59
C ASP A 160 -13.76 9.92 -3.12
N TRP A 161 -12.94 9.00 -2.58
CA TRP A 161 -11.49 8.89 -2.82
C TRP A 161 -11.11 7.58 -3.54
N SER A 162 -12.03 6.92 -4.23
CA SER A 162 -11.65 5.97 -5.28
C SER A 162 -11.23 6.77 -6.51
N TRP A 163 -9.94 7.09 -6.62
CA TRP A 163 -9.37 7.62 -7.86
C TRP A 163 -9.31 6.46 -8.85
N LEU A 164 -10.36 6.35 -9.67
CA LEU A 164 -10.43 5.44 -10.81
C LEU A 164 -9.58 5.97 -11.96
#